data_AF-A0A5B7R5P8-F1
#
_entry.id   AF-A0A5B7R5P8-F1
#
_cell.length_a   1.000
_cell.length_b   1.000
_cell.length_c   1.000
_cell.angle_alpha   90.00
_cell.angle_beta   90.00
_cell.angle_gamma   90.00
#
_symmetry.space_group_name_H-M   'P 1'
#
loop_
_entity.id
_entity.type
_entity.pdbx_description
1 polymer ?
#
loop_
_entity_poly.entity_id
_entity_poly.type
_entity_poly.pdbx_seq_one_letter_code
_entity_poly.pdbx_strand_id
1 'polypeptide(L)'
;MGLDGIRVNHGALDQASADMYKTVQDIDERLNRLESELEPLRSQWGGDAQVAYAQAKRTWDDAILQMRNLLDDSQRTVFQSNQDYKDADKRGAAMFQ
;
A
#
# COMPACT_ATOMS: atom_id res chain seq x y z
N MET A 1 -17.81 -20.96 -24.70
CA MET A 1 -17.50 -19.67 -24.06
C MET A 1 -16.29 -19.90 -23.19
N GLY A 2 -15.10 -19.59 -23.71
CA GLY A 2 -13.88 -19.71 -22.94
C GLY A 2 -13.94 -18.69 -21.82
N LEU A 3 -13.80 -19.15 -20.59
CA LEU A 3 -13.44 -18.28 -19.49
C LEU A 3 -12.02 -17.82 -19.83
N ASP A 4 -11.91 -16.70 -20.56
CA ASP A 4 -10.71 -15.86 -20.54
C ASP A 4 -10.64 -15.30 -19.11
N GLY A 5 -10.42 -16.21 -18.17
CA GLY A 5 -10.03 -15.91 -16.82
C GLY A 5 -8.78 -15.10 -16.99
N ILE A 6 -8.84 -13.86 -16.52
CA ILE A 6 -7.70 -12.97 -16.38
C ILE A 6 -6.54 -13.88 -15.97
N ARG A 7 -5.59 -14.10 -16.88
CA ARG A 7 -4.35 -14.83 -16.56
C ARG A 7 -3.54 -13.87 -15.72
N VAL A 8 -3.96 -13.74 -14.47
CA VAL A 8 -3.31 -12.94 -13.45
C VAL A 8 -1.93 -13.57 -13.28
N ASN A 9 -0.88 -12.88 -13.73
CA ASN A 9 0.48 -13.30 -13.40
C ASN A 9 0.68 -13.03 -11.91
N HIS A 10 0.32 -14.01 -11.09
CA HIS A 10 0.27 -13.89 -9.64
C HIS A 10 1.62 -13.50 -9.04
N GLY A 11 2.72 -14.05 -9.57
CA GLY A 11 4.06 -13.68 -9.11
C GLY A 11 4.41 -12.21 -9.39
N ALA A 12 3.95 -11.67 -10.51
CA ALA A 12 4.15 -10.24 -10.82
C ALA A 12 3.31 -9.34 -9.90
N LEU A 13 2.12 -9.77 -9.48
CA LEU A 13 1.27 -9.02 -8.54
C LEU A 13 1.78 -9.04 -7.11
N ASP A 14 2.28 -10.20 -6.65
CA ASP A 14 2.91 -10.30 -5.33
C ASP A 14 4.17 -9.42 -5.28
N GLN A 15 4.99 -9.44 -6.34
CA GLN A 15 6.16 -8.57 -6.46
C GLN A 15 5.78 -7.09 -6.47
N ALA A 16 4.81 -6.69 -7.30
CA ALA A 16 4.35 -5.31 -7.37
C ALA A 16 3.82 -4.83 -6.00
N SER A 17 3.08 -5.67 -5.28
CA SER A 17 2.59 -5.35 -3.94
C SER A 17 3.76 -5.14 -2.96
N ALA A 18 4.74 -6.03 -2.97
CA ALA A 18 5.94 -5.91 -2.12
C ALA A 18 6.73 -4.62 -2.43
N ASP A 19 6.91 -4.30 -3.71
CA ASP A 19 7.60 -3.08 -4.15
C ASP A 19 6.85 -1.81 -3.70
N MET A 20 5.52 -1.83 -3.74
CA MET A 20 4.70 -0.71 -3.25
C MET A 20 4.80 -0.56 -1.73
N TYR A 21 4.75 -1.64 -0.94
CA TYR A 21 4.98 -1.58 0.51
C TYR A 21 6.32 -0.96 0.84
N LYS A 22 7.38 -1.41 0.15
CA LYS A 22 8.72 -0.86 0.33
C LYS A 22 8.75 0.63 0.01
N THR A 23 8.12 1.04 -1.09
CA THR A 23 8.06 2.46 -1.47
C THR A 23 7.33 3.29 -0.41
N VAL A 24 6.21 2.81 0.14
CA VAL A 24 5.48 3.50 1.21
C VAL A 24 6.32 3.59 2.49
N GLN A 25 7.06 2.53 2.84
CA GLN A 25 7.99 2.54 3.96
C GLN A 25 9.12 3.55 3.74
N ASP A 26 9.73 3.58 2.56
CA ASP A 26 10.81 4.53 2.23
C ASP A 26 10.32 5.99 2.32
N ILE A 27 9.07 6.26 1.93
CA ILE A 27 8.44 7.59 2.06
C ILE A 27 8.26 7.96 3.54
N ASP A 28 7.74 7.03 4.36
CA ASP A 28 7.54 7.22 5.80
C ASP A 28 8.87 7.52 6.51
N GLU A 29 9.92 6.74 6.22
CA GLU A 29 11.25 6.95 6.78
C GLU A 29 11.87 8.31 6.40
N ARG A 30 11.68 8.75 5.16
CA ARG A 30 12.15 10.07 4.71
C ARG A 30 11.43 11.21 5.42
N LEU A 31 10.12 11.10 5.63
CA LEU A 31 9.33 12.11 6.32
C LEU A 31 9.65 12.16 7.82
N ASN A 32 9.86 11.00 8.46
CA ASN A 32 10.31 10.93 9.85
C ASN A 32 11.71 11.54 10.04
N ARG A 33 12.61 11.34 9.07
CA ARG A 33 13.93 12.01 9.07
C ARG A 33 13.80 13.52 8.94
N LEU A 34 12.97 13.99 7.99
CA LEU A 34 12.68 15.40 7.81
C LEU A 34 12.14 16.01 9.12
N GLU A 35 11.19 15.36 9.78
CA GLU A 35 10.66 15.82 11.08
C GLU A 35 11.77 15.94 12.15
N SER A 36 12.64 14.94 12.26
CA SER A 36 13.77 14.96 13.20
C SER A 36 14.75 16.11 12.92
N GLU A 37 15.02 16.40 11.65
CA GLU A 37 15.86 17.52 11.23
C GLU A 37 15.22 18.89 11.52
N LEU A 38 13.90 18.98 11.47
CA LEU A 38 13.14 20.22 11.70
C LEU A 38 12.86 20.51 13.18
N GLU A 39 12.75 19.49 14.03
CA GLU A 39 12.53 19.63 15.48
C GLU A 39 13.43 20.67 16.19
N PRO A 40 14.76 20.69 16.03
CA PRO A 40 15.61 21.69 16.67
C PRO A 40 15.37 23.12 16.15
N LEU A 41 14.90 23.26 14.90
CA LEU A 41 14.63 24.54 14.26
C LEU A 41 13.23 25.08 14.60
N ARG A 42 12.30 24.23 15.06
CA ARG A 42 10.91 24.62 15.38
C ARG A 42 10.80 25.75 16.41
N SER A 43 11.72 25.79 17.38
CA SER A 43 11.77 26.84 18.39
C SER A 43 12.09 28.23 17.82
N GLN A 44 12.71 28.29 16.63
CA GLN A 44 13.11 29.53 15.95
C GLN A 44 12.05 30.02 14.96
N TRP A 45 11.03 29.19 14.68
CA TRP A 45 9.97 29.53 13.75
C TRP A 45 8.92 30.44 14.40
N GLY A 46 8.49 31.46 13.65
CA GLY A 46 7.31 32.23 14.00
C GLY A 46 6.03 31.38 13.93
N GLY A 47 4.95 31.87 14.55
CA GLY A 47 3.68 31.13 14.69
C GLY A 47 3.12 30.58 13.38
N ASP A 48 3.14 31.37 12.29
CA ASP A 48 2.60 30.94 10.99
C ASP A 48 3.37 29.75 10.39
N ALA A 49 4.69 29.71 10.57
CA ALA A 49 5.51 28.60 10.09
C ALA A 49 5.25 27.32 10.90
N GLN A 50 5.00 27.43 12.20
CA GLN A 50 4.62 26.28 13.03
C GLN A 50 3.24 25.72 12.61
N VAL A 51 2.28 26.59 12.29
CA VAL A 51 0.96 26.18 11.81
C VAL A 51 1.06 25.50 10.44
N ALA A 52 1.81 26.09 9.51
CA ALA A 52 2.02 25.51 8.18
C ALA A 52 2.69 24.13 8.26
N TYR A 53 3.69 23.99 9.12
CA TYR A 53 4.33 22.70 9.39
C TYR A 53 3.35 21.67 9.95
N ALA A 54 2.57 22.02 10.97
CA ALA A 54 1.59 21.10 11.56
C ALA A 54 0.54 20.62 10.54
N GLN A 55 0.11 21.51 9.64
CA GLN A 55 -0.82 21.19 8.55
C GLN A 55 -0.18 20.25 7.52
N ALA A 56 1.06 20.54 7.10
CA ALA A 56 1.81 19.69 6.18
C ALA A 56 2.01 18.30 6.79
N LYS A 57 2.39 18.25 8.08
CA LYS A 57 2.59 17.01 8.82
C LYS A 57 1.36 16.12 8.80
N ARG A 58 0.22 16.69 9.19
CA ARG A 58 -1.04 15.95 9.20
C ARG A 58 -1.41 15.42 7.82
N THR A 59 -1.13 16.20 6.78
CA THR A 59 -1.43 15.80 5.39
C THR A 59 -0.61 14.59 4.96
N TRP A 60 0.71 14.60 5.20
CA TRP A 60 1.54 13.47 4.78
C TRP A 60 1.32 12.23 5.66
N ASP A 61 1.08 12.39 6.97
CA ASP A 61 0.80 11.28 7.88
C ASP A 61 -0.48 10.54 7.43
N ASP A 62 -1.53 11.31 7.10
CA ASP A 62 -2.79 10.77 6.61
C ASP A 62 -2.63 10.09 5.24
N ALA A 63 -1.87 10.70 4.32
CA ALA A 63 -1.59 10.10 3.02
C ALA A 63 -0.84 8.76 3.14
N ILE A 64 0.15 8.65 4.04
CA ILE A 64 0.86 7.38 4.29
C ILE A 64 -0.10 6.33 4.84
N LEU A 65 -0.95 6.70 5.79
CA LEU A 65 -1.94 5.78 6.35
C LEU A 65 -2.91 5.27 5.29
N GLN A 66 -3.41 6.17 4.42
CA GLN A 66 -4.28 5.80 3.31
C GLN A 66 -3.60 4.86 2.32
N MET A 67 -2.32 5.12 1.97
CA MET A 67 -1.55 4.24 1.10
C MET A 67 -1.38 2.85 1.72
N ARG A 68 -1.06 2.75 3.01
CA ARG A 68 -0.97 1.46 3.73
C ARG A 68 -2.29 0.70 3.69
N ASN A 69 -3.40 1.36 4.01
CA ASN A 69 -4.73 0.74 4.01
C ASN A 69 -5.13 0.23 2.60
N LEU A 70 -4.84 1.01 1.56
CA LEU A 70 -5.13 0.62 0.18
C LEU A 70 -4.30 -0.62 -0.25
N LEU A 71 -3.04 -0.69 0.18
CA LEU A 71 -2.18 -1.85 -0.09
C LEU A 71 -2.68 -3.10 0.64
N ASP A 72 -3.04 -2.97 1.92
CA ASP A 72 -3.60 -4.07 2.71
C ASP A 72 -4.89 -4.63 2.06
N ASP A 73 -5.80 -3.75 1.63
CA ASP A 73 -7.05 -4.15 0.99
C ASP A 73 -6.82 -4.79 -0.40
N SER A 74 -5.88 -4.23 -1.17
CA SER A 74 -5.47 -4.78 -2.47
C SER A 74 -4.88 -6.18 -2.31
N GLN A 75 -3.98 -6.38 -1.34
CA GLN A 75 -3.39 -7.68 -1.05
C GLN A 75 -4.46 -8.71 -0.67
N ARG A 76 -5.39 -8.33 0.22
CA ARG A 76 -6.50 -9.20 0.63
C ARG A 76 -7.36 -9.60 -0.56
N THR A 77 -7.69 -8.65 -1.43
CA THR A 77 -8.52 -8.89 -2.62
C THR A 77 -7.82 -9.84 -3.61
N VAL A 78 -6.51 -9.64 -3.84
CA VAL A 78 -5.70 -10.53 -4.68
C VAL A 78 -5.64 -11.94 -4.11
N PHE A 79 -5.44 -12.08 -2.79
CA PHE A 79 -5.41 -13.37 -2.12
C PHE A 79 -6.76 -14.11 -2.20
N GLN A 80 -7.87 -13.42 -1.93
CA GLN A 80 -9.21 -14.00 -2.03
C GLN A 80 -9.49 -14.47 -3.47
N SER A 81 -9.18 -13.63 -4.46
CA SER A 81 -9.33 -13.99 -5.87
C SER A 81 -8.52 -15.24 -6.21
N ASN A 82 -7.31 -15.38 -5.67
CA ASN A 82 -6.47 -16.56 -5.88
C ASN A 82 -7.11 -17.84 -5.31
N GLN A 83 -7.69 -17.78 -4.12
CA GLN A 83 -8.41 -18.92 -3.53
C GLN A 83 -9.61 -19.31 -4.38
N ASP A 84 -10.42 -18.33 -4.81
CA ASP A 84 -11.61 -18.57 -5.61
C ASP A 84 -11.26 -19.24 -6.95
N TYR A 85 -10.18 -18.82 -7.60
CA TYR A 85 -9.67 -19.45 -8.83
C TYR A 85 -9.21 -20.89 -8.60
N LYS A 86 -8.43 -21.17 -7.55
CA LYS A 86 -7.97 -22.52 -7.23
C LYS A 86 -9.13 -23.47 -6.94
N ASP A 87 -10.14 -22.99 -6.22
CA ASP A 87 -11.30 -23.80 -5.89
C ASP A 87 -12.19 -24.03 -7.11
N ALA A 88 -12.30 -23.03 -8.01
CA ALA A 88 -12.98 -23.20 -9.29
C ALA A 88 -12.28 -24.24 -10.18
N ASP A 89 -10.95 -24.20 -10.25
CA ASP A 89 -10.15 -25.18 -11.01
C ASP A 89 -10.30 -26.60 -10.46
N LYS A 90 -10.20 -26.78 -9.13
CA LYS A 90 -10.45 -28.08 -8.47
C LYS A 90 -11.85 -28.62 -8.75
N ARG A 91 -12.89 -27.77 -8.66
CA ARG A 91 -14.26 -28.17 -8.98
C ARG A 91 -14.39 -28.57 -10.45
N GLY A 92 -13.80 -27.81 -11.36
CA GLY A 92 -13.76 -28.15 -12.78
C GLY A 92 -13.08 -29.49 -13.03
N ALA A 93 -11.90 -29.70 -12.47
CA ALA A 93 -11.15 -30.96 -12.59
C ALA A 93 -11.91 -32.17 -12.04
N ALA A 94 -12.61 -32.03 -10.92
CA ALA A 94 -13.42 -33.10 -10.33
C ALA A 94 -14.64 -33.49 -11.19
N MET A 95 -15.11 -32.60 -12.08
CA MET A 95 -16.22 -32.89 -13.00
C MET A 95 -15.80 -33.70 -14.23
N PHE A 96 -14.50 -33.81 -14.49
CA PHE A 96 -13.93 -34.56 -15.62
C PHE A 96 -13.24 -35.88 -15.19
N GLN A 97 -13.35 -36.26 -13.92
CA GLN A 97 -13.00 -37.59 -13.39
C GLN A 97 -14.25 -38.45 -13.25
#